data_AF-A0A5C9BI01-F1
#
_entry.id   AF-A0A5C9BI01-F1
#
_cell.length_a   1.000
_cell.length_b   1.000
_cell.length_c   1.000
_cell.angle_alpha   90.00
_cell.angle_beta   90.00
_cell.angle_gamma   90.00
#
_symmetry.space_group_name_H-M   'P 1'
#
loop_
_entity.id
_entity.type
_entity.pdbx_description
1 polymer ?
#
loop_
_entity_poly.entity_id
_entity_poly.type
_entity_poly.pdbx_seq_one_letter_code
_entity_poly.pdbx_strand_id
1 'polypeptide(L)'
;MSLSYPVTWRLRECMKAAGIDSATELHRRIKAIDKNAIKYAQLARIVDKAPARLNLQTLVVLTIVLGCRVGDILDVPPASSHNEQS
;
A
#
# COMPACT_ATOMS: atom_id res chain seq x y z
N MET A 1 17.59 10.75 -1.61
CA MET A 1 17.19 10.97 -0.22
C MET A 1 16.16 9.90 0.14
N SER A 2 16.50 8.98 1.04
CA SER A 2 15.54 8.01 1.59
C SER A 2 14.85 8.67 2.79
N LEU A 3 13.53 8.62 2.86
CA LEU A 3 12.80 9.08 4.04
C LEU A 3 13.23 8.22 5.25
N SER A 4 13.77 8.88 6.28
CA SER A 4 14.10 8.25 7.58
C SER A 4 12.94 8.32 8.57
N TYR A 5 11.71 8.41 8.05
CA TYR A 5 10.51 8.40 8.87
C TYR A 5 9.91 6.99 8.85
N PRO A 6 9.58 6.41 10.02
CA PRO A 6 8.91 5.12 10.08
C PRO A 6 7.56 5.24 9.37
N VAL A 7 7.33 4.41 8.36
CA VAL A 7 6.03 4.29 7.71
C VAL A 7 5.43 2.95 8.05
N THR A 8 4.17 2.94 8.47
CA THR A 8 3.41 1.72 8.68
C THR A 8 2.78 1.35 7.35
N TRP A 9 3.08 0.15 6.87
CA TRP A 9 2.59 -0.34 5.58
C TRP A 9 1.69 -1.55 5.79
N ARG A 10 0.40 -1.37 5.48
CA ARG A 10 -0.68 -2.29 5.86
C ARG A 10 -1.41 -2.87 4.65
N LEU A 11 -0.78 -2.85 3.46
CA LEU A 11 -1.42 -3.33 2.23
C LEU A 11 -1.96 -4.77 2.37
N ARG A 12 -1.21 -5.65 3.03
CA ARG A 12 -1.65 -7.04 3.27
C ARG A 12 -2.88 -7.13 4.18
N GLU A 13 -3.00 -6.26 5.17
CA GLU A 13 -4.20 -6.17 6.02
C GLU A 13 -5.41 -5.69 5.19
N CYS A 14 -5.23 -4.65 4.37
CA CYS A 14 -6.26 -4.15 3.48
C CYS A 14 -6.70 -5.22 2.46
N MET A 15 -5.77 -6.01 1.92
CA MET A 15 -6.09 -7.14 1.04
C MET A 15 -6.97 -8.17 1.75
N LYS A 16 -6.62 -8.56 2.98
CA LYS A 16 -7.41 -9.50 3.77
C LYS A 16 -8.81 -8.95 4.08
N ALA A 17 -8.91 -7.67 4.45
CA ALA A 17 -10.19 -7.00 4.68
C ALA A 17 -11.08 -6.95 3.42
N ALA A 18 -10.47 -6.86 2.24
CA ALA A 18 -11.15 -6.90 0.94
C ALA A 18 -11.42 -8.32 0.41
N GLY A 19 -11.09 -9.38 1.16
CA GLY A 19 -11.24 -10.78 0.73
C GLY A 19 -10.33 -11.15 -0.44
N ILE A 20 -9.09 -10.64 -0.45
CA ILE A 20 -8.08 -10.90 -1.47
C ILE A 20 -6.90 -11.62 -0.86
N ASP A 21 -6.77 -12.92 -1.15
CA ASP A 21 -5.77 -13.78 -0.50
C ASP A 21 -4.43 -13.86 -1.24
N SER A 22 -4.34 -13.32 -2.46
CA SER A 22 -3.11 -13.41 -3.27
C SER A 22 -2.80 -12.14 -4.04
N ALA A 23 -1.50 -11.91 -4.27
CA ALA A 23 -1.02 -10.83 -5.13
C ALA A 23 -1.50 -11.00 -6.58
N THR A 24 -1.69 -12.23 -7.05
CA THR A 24 -2.25 -12.54 -8.37
C THR A 24 -3.68 -12.04 -8.51
N GLU A 25 -4.52 -12.31 -7.51
CA GLU A 25 -5.91 -11.83 -7.51
C GLU A 25 -5.98 -10.30 -7.41
N LEU A 26 -5.15 -9.70 -6.55
CA LEU A 26 -5.04 -8.24 -6.47
C LEU A 26 -4.63 -7.65 -7.83
N HIS A 27 -3.63 -8.23 -8.50
CA HIS A 27 -3.17 -7.79 -9.82
C HIS A 27 -4.29 -7.86 -10.85
N ARG A 28 -5.02 -8.97 -10.88
CA ARG A 28 -6.15 -9.17 -11.78
C ARG A 28 -7.20 -8.08 -11.60
N ARG A 29 -7.59 -7.78 -10.36
CA ARG A 29 -8.58 -6.72 -10.06
C ARG A 29 -8.06 -5.33 -10.43
N ILE A 30 -6.79 -5.02 -10.15
CA ILE A 30 -6.16 -3.77 -10.58
C ILE A 30 -6.22 -3.62 -12.11
N LYS A 31 -5.90 -4.69 -12.86
CA LYS A 31 -5.93 -4.67 -14.34
C LYS A 31 -7.32 -4.52 -14.94
N ALA A 32 -8.37 -4.92 -14.21
CA ALA A 32 -9.75 -4.70 -14.62
C ALA A 32 -10.14 -3.21 -14.58
N ILE A 33 -9.55 -2.44 -13.66
CA ILE A 33 -9.75 -0.98 -13.58
C ILE A 33 -8.76 -0.25 -14.49
N ASP A 34 -7.49 -0.64 -14.44
CA ASP A 34 -6.41 0.01 -15.17
C ASP A 34 -5.32 -0.98 -15.58
N LYS A 35 -5.25 -1.23 -16.89
CA LYS A 35 -4.27 -2.14 -17.52
C LYS A 35 -2.82 -1.70 -17.37
N ASN A 36 -2.55 -0.43 -17.05
CA ASN A 36 -1.20 0.14 -17.01
C ASN A 36 -0.76 0.57 -15.60
N ALA A 37 -1.63 0.52 -14.59
CA ALA A 37 -1.30 0.96 -13.22
C ALA A 37 0.01 0.37 -12.66
N ILE A 38 0.16 -0.96 -12.65
CA ILE A 38 1.36 -1.62 -12.09
C ILE A 38 1.68 -2.97 -12.74
N LYS A 39 2.96 -3.34 -12.80
CA LYS A 39 3.42 -4.68 -13.22
C LYS A 39 3.33 -5.68 -12.07
N TYR A 40 3.05 -6.95 -12.36
CA TYR A 40 2.90 -8.00 -11.34
C TYR A 40 4.12 -8.11 -10.42
N ALA A 41 5.34 -8.16 -10.98
CA ALA A 41 6.58 -8.25 -10.20
C ALA A 41 6.78 -7.07 -9.23
N GLN A 42 6.31 -5.88 -9.61
CA GLN A 42 6.33 -4.72 -8.71
C GLN A 42 5.24 -4.85 -7.66
N LEU A 43 4.02 -5.27 -8.04
CA LEU A 43 2.92 -5.49 -7.11
C LEU A 43 3.30 -6.50 -6.02
N ALA A 44 3.84 -7.64 -6.40
CA ALA A 44 4.25 -8.70 -5.48
C ALA A 44 5.23 -8.18 -4.41
N ARG A 45 6.16 -7.29 -4.77
CA ARG A 45 7.08 -6.66 -3.81
C ARG A 45 6.37 -5.68 -2.88
N ILE A 46 5.45 -4.87 -3.41
CA ILE A 46 4.77 -3.86 -2.58
C ILE A 46 3.75 -4.47 -1.63
N VAL A 47 3.23 -5.68 -1.88
CA VAL A 47 2.35 -6.36 -0.93
C VAL A 47 3.05 -6.58 0.42
N ASP A 48 4.34 -6.91 0.39
CA ASP A 48 5.11 -7.23 1.59
C ASP A 48 5.87 -6.05 2.18
N LYS A 49 6.30 -5.11 1.34
CA LYS A 49 7.16 -4.00 1.78
C LYS A 49 6.80 -2.68 1.10
N ALA A 50 6.78 -1.61 1.89
CA ALA A 50 6.60 -0.25 1.36
C ALA A 50 7.62 0.05 0.24
N PRO A 51 7.17 0.47 -0.96
CA PRO A 51 8.07 0.86 -2.02
C PRO A 51 8.72 2.22 -1.72
N ALA A 52 9.91 2.45 -2.27
CA ALA A 52 10.54 3.78 -2.24
C ALA A 52 9.75 4.83 -3.05
N ARG A 53 9.02 4.38 -4.09
CA ARG A 53 8.18 5.22 -4.95
C ARG A 53 6.92 4.46 -5.32
N LEU A 54 5.78 5.09 -5.11
CA LEU A 54 4.49 4.65 -5.61
C LEU A 54 3.87 5.82 -6.36
N ASN A 55 3.43 5.59 -7.61
CA ASN A 55 2.74 6.64 -8.35
C ASN A 55 1.31 6.79 -7.84
N LEU A 56 0.76 8.00 -7.97
CA LEU A 56 -0.56 8.34 -7.45
C LEU A 56 -1.67 7.51 -8.11
N GLN A 57 -1.59 7.26 -9.41
CA GLN A 57 -2.55 6.45 -10.16
C GLN A 57 -2.69 5.03 -9.58
N THR A 58 -1.57 4.37 -9.26
CA THR A 58 -1.56 3.06 -8.61
C THR A 58 -2.18 3.12 -7.23
N LEU A 59 -1.85 4.16 -6.45
CA LEU A 59 -2.39 4.33 -5.11
C LEU A 59 -3.92 4.49 -5.14
N VAL A 60 -4.44 5.31 -6.06
CA VAL A 60 -5.89 5.49 -6.25
C VAL A 60 -6.55 4.18 -6.68
N VAL A 61 -5.98 3.45 -7.64
CA VAL A 61 -6.54 2.17 -8.07
C VAL A 61 -6.53 1.14 -6.94
N LEU A 62 -5.48 1.11 -6.11
CA LEU A 62 -5.45 0.26 -4.91
C LEU A 62 -6.59 0.58 -3.96
N THR A 63 -6.83 1.87 -3.65
CA THR A 63 -7.93 2.26 -2.77
C THR A 63 -9.29 1.84 -3.30
N ILE A 64 -9.50 1.90 -4.63
CA ILE A 64 -10.76 1.47 -5.26
C ILE A 64 -10.92 -0.05 -5.18
N VAL A 65 -9.88 -0.81 -5.55
CA VAL A 65 -9.92 -2.29 -5.53
C VAL A 65 -10.11 -2.84 -4.11
N LEU A 66 -9.49 -2.19 -3.13
CA LEU A 66 -9.51 -2.63 -1.74
C LEU A 66 -10.68 -2.05 -0.94
N GLY A 67 -11.41 -1.07 -1.49
CA GLY A 67 -12.51 -0.40 -0.78
C GLY A 67 -12.06 0.30 0.50
N CYS A 68 -10.83 0.82 0.54
CA CYS A 68 -10.24 1.47 1.71
C CYS A 68 -9.66 2.86 1.37
N ARG A 69 -9.31 3.62 2.39
CA ARG A 69 -8.69 4.95 2.25
C ARG A 69 -7.17 4.80 2.13
N VAL A 70 -6.50 5.83 1.63
CA VAL A 70 -5.03 5.86 1.55
C VAL A 70 -4.39 5.64 2.93
N GLY A 71 -4.95 6.25 3.98
CA GLY A 71 -4.47 6.12 5.36
C GLY A 71 -4.60 4.71 5.95
N ASP A 72 -5.46 3.86 5.38
CA ASP A 72 -5.56 2.46 5.79
C ASP A 72 -4.38 1.64 5.25
N ILE A 73 -3.85 2.01 4.07
CA ILE A 73 -2.72 1.32 3.41
C ILE A 73 -1.38 1.82 3.95
N LEU A 74 -1.24 3.14 4.07
CA LEU A 74 -0.03 3.83 4.49
C LEU A 74 -0.39 4.78 5.62
N ASP A 75 0.18 4.53 6.78
CA ASP A 75 0.09 5.42 7.92
C ASP A 75 1.48 5.97 8.27
N VAL A 76 1.53 7.27 8.55
CA VAL A 76 2.75 7.98 8.94
C VAL A 76 2.46 8.55 10.33
N PRO A 77 2.97 7.92 11.40
CA PRO A 77 2.75 8.42 12.74
C PRO A 77 3.30 9.85 12.85
N PRO A 78 2.62 10.75 13.56
CA PRO A 78 3.14 12.09 13.82
C PRO A 78 4.52 11.97 14.50
N ALA A 79 5.43 12.92 14.21
CA ALA A 79 6.81 12.90 14.72
C ALA A 79 6.95 12.96 16.26
N SER A 80 5.83 13.02 16.97
CA SER A 80 5.71 13.17 18.43
C SER A 80 5.51 11.81 19.11
N SER A 81 6.57 11.01 19.19
CA SER A 81 6.72 9.91 20.19
C SER A 81 8.20 9.60 20.44
N HIS A 82 9.06 10.62 20.43
CA HIS A 82 10.45 10.54 20.90
C HIS A 82 10.72 11.52 22.05
N ASN A 83 9.69 11.90 22.82
CA ASN A 83 9.91 12.67 24.04
C ASN A 83 9.01 12.13 25.15
N GLU A 84 9.58 12.04 26.34
CA GLU A 84 9.03 11.50 27.61
C GLU A 84 9.12 9.98 27.82
N GLN A 85 10.34 9.49 28.01
CA GLN A 85 10.63 8.58 29.14
C GLN A 85 11.86 9.12 29.87
N SER A 86 11.60 9.56 31.11
CA SER A 86 12.53 10.13 32.09
C SER A 86 13.70 9.24 32.45
#